data_AF-A0A948Y9Y0-F1
#
_entry.id   AF-A0A948Y9Y0-F1
#
_cell.length_a   1.000
_cell.length_b   1.000
_cell.length_c   1.000
_cell.angle_alpha   90.00
_cell.angle_beta   90.00
_cell.angle_gamma   90.00
#
_symmetry.space_group_name_H-M   'P 1'
#
loop_
_entity.id
_entity.type
_entity.pdbx_description
1 polymer ?
#
loop_
_entity_poly.entity_id
_entity_poly.type
_entity_poly.pdbx_seq_one_letter_code
_entity_poly.pdbx_strand_id
1 'polypeptide(L)'
;MLVGVGASVTGDTPILIKQNGATKLLSIGEFVDNFYINNEEGVVSVDGVHTLGFDSHTQREKGFYGYKNGRMQRIVGSSFKKVSSVFRHKVNEIYEIHYLGGVVKTTADHSVFIRRHGRIMAIPTKDMKKGDILVELPLNIRLPYLPGVKQRHKVIAHEFPRTADIFLDVWNDDFQIVQNYEFAMSQKGAMSQYAIAAQIGVSQMTVGNWQNGIHVPQLLSKKLVKLHLPDKAKVTLSLMKLFGYYTAEGRGTKNLEFTFGIHEVMLHQDVIRLMREVFGVSPVLEKTADNSFKIKYYSAHLGRFFTRHCGNGSRNKHVPEFIWDLPREYFLAYLKGYWEGDGYQTKSGKLSMTSISKQLILELSWLCSMHGIKAGIKYGKQQGGRIIKNKPLPDGEYWNLIIGKTANPFLSERIESPFQFKRAIVRKIVKKPYDGFVYDLCGVENEAFFGGDKPVLLHNSRVRDLFNNAKKHQPAIIFIDEVDAIGRQRGAGIMGGHDEREQTLNQILVEMD
;
A
#
# COMPACT_ATOMS: atom_id res chain seq x y z
N MET A 1 34.25 -7.12 -6.01
CA MET A 1 32.88 -6.75 -6.44
C MET A 1 32.60 -5.40 -5.79
N LEU A 2 32.51 -4.31 -6.55
CA LEU A 2 32.27 -2.98 -5.99
C LEU A 2 30.92 -2.98 -5.24
N VAL A 3 31.00 -2.75 -3.92
CA VAL A 3 29.84 -2.64 -3.03
C VAL A 3 29.36 -1.20 -3.15
N GLY A 4 28.21 -0.97 -3.79
CA GLY A 4 27.60 0.36 -3.84
C GLY A 4 26.92 0.63 -2.51
N VAL A 5 27.36 1.68 -1.80
CA VAL A 5 27.03 1.88 -0.38
C VAL A 5 25.91 2.89 -0.12
N GLY A 6 25.35 3.49 -1.16
CA GLY A 6 24.18 4.37 -1.07
C GLY A 6 22.92 3.79 -1.69
N ALA A 7 22.68 2.48 -1.65
CA ALA A 7 21.59 1.83 -2.39
C ALA A 7 20.21 2.11 -1.78
N SER A 8 19.56 3.21 -2.18
CA SER A 8 18.28 3.63 -1.60
C SER A 8 17.28 4.14 -2.63
N VAL A 9 16.03 4.26 -2.19
CA VAL A 9 14.91 4.81 -2.95
C VAL A 9 14.42 6.12 -2.32
N THR A 10 13.74 6.96 -3.09
CA THR A 10 13.17 8.20 -2.54
C THR A 10 12.00 7.92 -1.60
N GLY A 11 11.78 8.83 -0.65
CA GLY A 11 10.76 8.68 0.39
C GLY A 11 9.34 8.46 -0.12
N ASP A 12 9.01 8.99 -1.30
CA ASP A 12 7.70 8.81 -1.94
C ASP A 12 7.47 7.43 -2.55
N THR A 13 8.45 6.52 -2.49
CA THR A 13 8.34 5.15 -3.01
C THR A 13 7.37 4.33 -2.18
N PRO A 14 6.24 3.86 -2.75
CA PRO A 14 5.30 3.01 -2.03
C PRO A 14 5.92 1.65 -1.70
N ILE A 15 5.70 1.18 -0.47
CA ILE A 15 6.08 -0.14 0.03
C ILE A 15 4.92 -0.74 0.84
N LEU A 16 4.80 -2.07 0.83
CA LEU A 16 3.79 -2.77 1.61
C LEU A 16 4.41 -3.27 2.91
N ILE A 17 3.98 -2.74 4.04
CA ILE A 17 4.45 -3.11 5.37
C ILE A 17 3.37 -3.87 6.12
N LYS A 18 3.79 -4.92 6.82
CA LYS A 18 2.97 -5.68 7.77
C LYS A 18 3.59 -5.58 9.16
N GLN A 19 2.85 -5.00 10.10
CA GLN A 19 3.27 -4.77 11.48
C GLN A 19 2.05 -4.83 12.42
N ASN A 20 2.19 -5.45 13.59
CA ASN A 20 1.12 -5.54 14.60
C ASN A 20 -0.22 -6.11 14.08
N GLY A 21 -0.16 -7.06 13.14
CA GLY A 21 -1.34 -7.67 12.53
C GLY A 21 -2.06 -6.81 11.50
N ALA A 22 -1.57 -5.61 11.20
CA ALA A 22 -2.09 -4.75 10.14
C ALA A 22 -1.13 -4.72 8.94
N THR A 23 -1.71 -4.71 7.74
CA THR A 23 -0.97 -4.58 6.49
C THR A 23 -1.36 -3.25 5.83
N LYS A 24 -0.38 -2.43 5.44
CA LYS A 24 -0.62 -1.11 4.84
C LYS A 24 0.34 -0.85 3.69
N LEU A 25 -0.16 -0.16 2.67
CA LEU A 25 0.68 0.41 1.62
C LEU A 25 0.95 1.87 1.99
N LEU A 26 2.19 2.20 2.28
CA LEU A 26 2.61 3.55 2.62
C LEU A 26 3.89 3.92 1.90
N SER A 27 4.23 5.21 1.94
CA SER A 27 5.52 5.66 1.42
C SER A 27 6.65 5.19 2.34
N ILE A 28 7.81 4.80 1.79
CA ILE A 28 8.94 4.35 2.60
C ILE A 28 9.43 5.45 3.54
N GLY A 29 9.37 6.72 3.12
CA GLY A 29 9.71 7.85 3.98
C GLY A 29 8.78 7.95 5.18
N GLU A 30 7.46 7.91 4.96
CA GLU A 30 6.45 7.90 6.03
C GLU A 30 6.67 6.77 7.04
N PHE A 31 7.12 5.60 6.59
CA PHE A 31 7.44 4.49 7.48
C PHE A 31 8.73 4.74 8.26
N VAL A 32 9.83 5.01 7.55
CA VAL A 32 11.19 5.02 8.09
C VAL A 32 11.41 6.26 8.95
N ASP A 33 10.83 7.41 8.62
CA ASP A 33 11.03 8.65 9.38
C ASP A 33 10.52 8.56 10.82
N ASN A 34 9.62 7.62 11.15
CA ASN A 34 9.18 7.38 12.54
C ASN A 34 10.30 6.87 13.47
N PHE A 35 11.42 6.41 12.91
CA PHE A 35 12.54 5.84 13.66
C PHE A 35 13.70 6.83 13.87
N TYR A 36 13.57 8.07 13.39
CA TYR A 36 14.63 9.07 13.44
C TYR A 36 14.10 10.40 13.96
N ILE A 37 14.98 11.17 14.61
CA ILE A 37 14.67 12.52 15.06
C ILE A 37 15.38 13.52 14.14
N ASN A 38 14.64 14.56 13.69
CA ASN A 38 15.19 15.64 12.87
C ASN A 38 15.99 15.12 11.64
N ASN A 39 17.26 15.50 11.54
CA ASN A 39 18.16 15.22 10.44
C ASN A 39 19.08 14.00 10.66
N GLU A 40 18.76 13.11 11.60
CA GLU A 40 19.58 11.91 11.85
C GLU A 40 19.69 11.01 10.60
N GLU A 41 20.86 10.41 10.41
CA GLU A 41 21.15 9.49 9.31
C GLU A 41 21.76 8.22 9.88
N GLY A 42 21.75 7.13 9.10
CA GLY A 42 22.31 5.85 9.52
C GLY A 42 21.25 4.76 9.63
N VAL A 43 21.63 3.64 10.23
CA VAL A 43 20.82 2.42 10.31
C VAL A 43 20.17 2.30 11.68
N VAL A 44 18.86 2.05 11.73
CA VAL A 44 18.12 1.82 12.98
C VAL A 44 17.44 0.45 12.95
N SER A 45 17.71 -0.38 13.95
CA SER A 45 17.10 -1.71 14.08
C SER A 45 15.59 -1.60 14.34
N VAL A 46 14.82 -2.50 13.74
CA VAL A 46 13.35 -2.56 13.90
C VAL A 46 12.92 -3.98 14.23
N ASP A 47 11.83 -4.11 14.99
CA ASP A 47 11.26 -5.40 15.34
C ASP A 47 9.78 -5.51 14.96
N GLY A 48 9.33 -6.74 14.67
CA GLY A 48 7.96 -7.05 14.25
C GLY A 48 7.57 -6.51 12.86
N VAL A 49 8.51 -5.94 12.11
CA VAL A 49 8.27 -5.35 10.78
C VAL A 49 8.51 -6.38 9.68
N HIS A 50 7.55 -6.49 8.77
CA HIS A 50 7.67 -7.29 7.56
C HIS A 50 7.34 -6.46 6.33
N THR A 51 8.00 -6.75 5.20
CA THR A 51 7.72 -6.14 3.90
C THR A 51 7.41 -7.21 2.86
N LEU A 52 6.74 -6.85 1.75
CA LEU A 52 6.52 -7.80 0.67
C LEU A 52 7.83 -8.06 -0.08
N GLY A 53 8.39 -9.26 0.10
CA GLY A 53 9.54 -9.78 -0.63
C GLY A 53 9.14 -10.96 -1.51
N PHE A 54 10.05 -11.91 -1.69
CA PHE A 54 9.82 -13.10 -2.52
C PHE A 54 10.35 -14.38 -1.89
N ASP A 55 9.78 -15.52 -2.29
CA ASP A 55 10.29 -16.85 -1.94
C ASP A 55 11.21 -17.41 -3.01
N SER A 56 12.28 -18.05 -2.54
CA SER A 56 13.18 -18.86 -3.36
C SER A 56 13.17 -20.32 -2.93
N HIS A 57 12.86 -21.25 -3.83
CA HIS A 57 13.05 -22.69 -3.58
C HIS A 57 14.40 -23.19 -4.09
N THR A 58 15.01 -24.10 -3.34
CA THR A 58 16.22 -24.86 -3.70
C THR A 58 15.93 -26.24 -4.32
N GLN A 59 14.69 -26.74 -4.26
CA GLN A 59 14.31 -28.06 -4.81
C GLN A 59 13.50 -27.98 -6.11
N ARG A 60 13.62 -29.06 -6.90
CA ARG A 60 13.24 -29.18 -8.32
C ARG A 60 11.71 -29.10 -8.57
N GLU A 61 11.11 -27.91 -8.57
CA GLU A 61 9.78 -27.65 -9.16
C GLU A 61 9.71 -26.32 -9.94
N LYS A 62 8.99 -26.28 -11.09
CA LYS A 62 8.94 -25.20 -12.12
C LYS A 62 8.56 -23.78 -11.58
N GLY A 63 9.25 -22.72 -12.04
CA GLY A 63 9.34 -21.33 -11.49
C GLY A 63 10.41 -20.47 -12.24
N PHE A 64 10.67 -19.19 -11.88
CA PHE A 64 11.57 -18.28 -12.64
C PHE A 64 13.06 -18.51 -12.41
N TYR A 65 13.93 -18.35 -13.41
CA TYR A 65 15.37 -18.50 -13.26
C TYR A 65 16.10 -17.15 -13.07
N GLY A 66 16.96 -17.02 -12.07
CA GLY A 66 17.84 -15.87 -11.79
C GLY A 66 19.27 -16.30 -11.42
N TYR A 67 20.24 -15.40 -11.45
CA TYR A 67 21.66 -15.68 -11.12
C TYR A 67 22.08 -14.80 -9.93
N LYS A 68 22.64 -15.42 -8.87
CA LYS A 68 23.29 -14.73 -7.75
C LYS A 68 24.54 -15.51 -7.34
N ASN A 69 25.70 -14.86 -7.33
CA ASN A 69 26.99 -15.43 -6.89
C ASN A 69 27.32 -16.78 -7.56
N GLY A 70 27.08 -16.90 -8.86
CA GLY A 70 27.29 -18.17 -9.59
C GLY A 70 26.23 -19.25 -9.37
N ARG A 71 25.24 -19.04 -8.48
CA ARG A 71 24.14 -19.98 -8.19
C ARG A 71 22.81 -19.46 -8.75
N MET A 72 22.00 -20.38 -9.26
CA MET A 72 20.71 -20.08 -9.88
C MET A 72 19.64 -19.88 -8.80
N GLN A 73 19.20 -18.64 -8.54
CA GLN A 73 18.09 -18.38 -7.62
C GLN A 73 16.76 -18.37 -8.37
N ARG A 74 15.75 -19.04 -7.82
CA ARG A 74 14.45 -19.18 -8.47
C ARG A 74 13.37 -18.40 -7.75
N ILE A 75 12.80 -17.35 -8.36
CA ILE A 75 11.65 -16.65 -7.76
C ILE A 75 10.40 -17.50 -7.99
N VAL A 76 9.77 -17.93 -6.90
CA VAL A 76 8.59 -18.81 -6.92
C VAL A 76 7.31 -18.03 -6.76
N GLY A 77 7.30 -17.04 -5.85
CA GLY A 77 6.16 -16.19 -5.54
C GLY A 77 6.57 -15.04 -4.63
N SER A 78 5.63 -14.15 -4.35
CA SER A 78 5.80 -13.09 -3.35
C SER A 78 5.39 -13.58 -1.96
N SER A 79 6.08 -13.15 -0.91
CA SER A 79 5.77 -13.47 0.48
C SER A 79 6.23 -12.35 1.41
N PHE A 80 5.65 -12.26 2.61
CA PHE A 80 6.09 -11.27 3.61
C PHE A 80 7.40 -11.71 4.26
N LYS A 81 8.39 -10.82 4.26
CA LYS A 81 9.76 -11.05 4.73
C LYS A 81 10.08 -10.12 5.88
N LYS A 82 10.74 -10.65 6.92
CA LYS A 82 11.16 -9.86 8.08
C LYS A 82 12.14 -8.76 7.64
N VAL A 83 11.97 -7.57 8.18
CA VAL A 83 12.91 -6.45 8.06
C VAL A 83 13.68 -6.35 9.38
N SER A 84 15.01 -6.27 9.32
CA SER A 84 15.85 -6.19 10.53
C SER A 84 16.17 -4.75 10.92
N SER A 85 16.30 -3.86 9.95
CA SER A 85 16.57 -2.44 10.21
C SER A 85 16.09 -1.57 9.06
N VAL A 86 15.96 -0.29 9.33
CA VAL A 86 15.70 0.75 8.32
C VAL A 86 16.95 1.60 8.15
N PHE A 87 17.10 2.22 6.98
CA PHE A 87 18.22 3.09 6.67
C PHE A 87 17.73 4.39 6.03
N ARG A 88 18.35 5.50 6.44
CA ARG A 88 18.08 6.85 5.93
C ARG A 88 19.39 7.62 5.78
N HIS A 89 19.59 8.27 4.64
CA HIS A 89 20.72 9.18 4.40
C HIS A 89 20.36 10.26 3.38
N LYS A 90 21.12 11.35 3.31
CA LYS A 90 20.92 12.44 2.34
C LYS A 90 21.71 12.20 1.06
N VAL A 91 21.11 12.59 -0.06
CA VAL A 91 21.79 12.62 -1.36
C VAL A 91 21.47 13.90 -2.11
N ASN A 92 22.39 14.31 -2.99
CA ASN A 92 22.26 15.50 -3.83
C ASN A 92 21.73 15.19 -5.26
N GLU A 93 21.53 13.91 -5.56
CA GLU A 93 21.06 13.47 -6.87
C GLU A 93 20.31 12.14 -6.79
N ILE A 94 19.35 11.96 -7.71
CA ILE A 94 18.60 10.72 -7.89
C ILE A 94 18.45 10.37 -9.37
N TYR A 95 18.08 9.13 -9.63
CA TYR A 95 17.72 8.61 -10.94
C TYR A 95 16.24 8.25 -10.95
N GLU A 96 15.48 8.81 -11.88
CA GLU A 96 14.10 8.41 -12.13
C GLU A 96 14.06 7.36 -13.24
N ILE A 97 13.62 6.15 -12.90
CA ILE A 97 13.38 5.06 -13.84
C ILE A 97 11.91 5.12 -14.27
N HIS A 98 11.66 5.65 -15.47
CA HIS A 98 10.35 5.67 -16.08
C HIS A 98 10.14 4.39 -16.86
N TYR A 99 9.23 3.53 -16.41
CA TYR A 99 8.90 2.27 -17.08
C TYR A 99 7.44 2.22 -17.50
N LEU A 100 7.07 1.21 -18.29
CA LEU A 100 5.70 1.07 -18.74
C LEU A 100 4.74 0.85 -17.55
N GLY A 101 3.97 1.90 -17.24
CA GLY A 101 2.91 1.90 -16.24
C GLY A 101 3.28 2.42 -14.86
N GLY A 102 4.48 2.99 -14.66
CA GLY A 102 4.88 3.58 -13.37
C GLY A 102 6.27 4.21 -13.40
N VAL A 103 6.65 4.80 -12.28
CA VAL A 103 7.99 5.36 -12.04
C VAL A 103 8.54 4.78 -10.74
N VAL A 104 9.85 4.61 -10.66
CA VAL A 104 10.57 4.39 -9.40
C VAL A 104 11.79 5.29 -9.40
N LYS A 105 12.14 5.87 -8.25
CA LYS A 105 13.26 6.78 -8.13
C LYS A 105 14.25 6.26 -7.10
N THR A 106 15.51 6.25 -7.47
CA THR A 106 16.55 5.57 -6.72
C THR A 106 17.86 6.34 -6.77
N THR A 107 18.81 6.00 -5.92
CA THR A 107 20.20 6.43 -6.09
C THR A 107 20.87 5.69 -7.26
N ALA A 108 22.05 6.14 -7.67
CA ALA A 108 22.82 5.56 -8.77
C ALA A 108 23.15 4.08 -8.54
N ASP A 109 23.51 3.73 -7.31
CA ASP A 109 24.01 2.42 -6.92
C ASP A 109 22.90 1.45 -6.47
N HIS A 110 21.70 1.96 -6.22
CA HIS A 110 20.56 1.10 -5.90
C HIS A 110 20.31 0.12 -7.06
N SER A 111 20.23 -1.16 -6.71
CA SER A 111 20.08 -2.22 -7.71
C SER A 111 18.61 -2.59 -7.87
N VAL A 112 18.17 -2.66 -9.13
CA VAL A 112 16.82 -3.12 -9.49
C VAL A 112 16.93 -4.47 -10.19
N PHE A 113 15.97 -5.36 -9.95
CA PHE A 113 15.96 -6.65 -10.63
C PHE A 113 15.36 -6.51 -12.03
N ILE A 114 16.13 -6.92 -13.04
CA ILE A 114 15.71 -6.93 -14.44
C ILE A 114 15.71 -8.34 -15.02
N ARG A 115 14.98 -8.51 -16.13
CA ARG A 115 14.97 -9.71 -16.94
C ARG A 115 15.76 -9.51 -18.23
N ARG A 116 16.87 -10.23 -18.39
CA ARG A 116 17.65 -10.34 -19.64
C ARG A 116 17.91 -11.80 -20.00
N HIS A 117 17.74 -12.15 -21.27
CA HIS A 117 17.99 -13.51 -21.80
C HIS A 117 17.32 -14.65 -21.00
N GLY A 118 16.12 -14.40 -20.45
CA GLY A 118 15.39 -15.38 -19.65
C GLY A 118 15.89 -15.54 -18.21
N ARG A 119 16.83 -14.72 -17.77
CA ARG A 119 17.40 -14.68 -16.42
C ARG A 119 17.00 -13.41 -15.68
N ILE A 120 16.86 -13.51 -14.37
CA ILE A 120 16.72 -12.38 -13.45
C ILE A 120 18.11 -11.98 -12.95
N MET A 121 18.39 -10.69 -12.97
CA MET A 121 19.68 -10.10 -12.58
C MET A 121 19.44 -8.81 -11.81
N ALA A 122 20.17 -8.58 -10.73
CA ALA A 122 20.24 -7.27 -10.10
C ALA A 122 21.23 -6.39 -10.88
N ILE A 123 20.81 -5.19 -11.27
CA ILE A 123 21.63 -4.21 -11.99
C ILE A 123 21.58 -2.87 -11.25
N PRO A 124 22.72 -2.21 -10.99
CA PRO A 124 22.72 -0.84 -10.47
C PRO A 124 21.99 0.11 -11.42
N THR A 125 21.28 1.09 -10.86
CA THR A 125 20.46 2.01 -11.66
C THR A 125 21.27 2.78 -12.70
N LYS A 126 22.51 3.17 -12.38
CA LYS A 126 23.44 3.82 -13.31
C LYS A 126 23.78 2.98 -14.55
N ASP A 127 23.69 1.65 -14.46
CA ASP A 127 24.02 0.72 -15.53
C ASP A 127 22.79 0.29 -16.36
N MET A 128 21.59 0.69 -15.93
CA MET A 128 20.34 0.35 -16.59
C MET A 128 20.20 1.03 -17.96
N LYS A 129 19.49 0.38 -18.87
CA LYS A 129 19.29 0.84 -20.25
C LYS A 129 17.82 0.85 -20.63
N LYS A 130 17.44 1.77 -21.52
CA LYS A 130 16.13 1.74 -22.17
C LYS A 130 15.89 0.38 -22.82
N GLY A 131 14.72 -0.20 -22.60
CA GLY A 131 14.38 -1.55 -23.07
C GLY A 131 14.59 -2.64 -22.03
N ASP A 132 15.31 -2.37 -20.93
CA ASP A 132 15.37 -3.30 -19.80
C ASP A 132 13.97 -3.58 -19.26
N ILE A 133 13.76 -4.80 -18.78
CA ILE A 133 12.46 -5.29 -18.33
C ILE A 133 12.55 -5.48 -16.82
N LEU A 134 11.85 -4.67 -16.04
CA LEU A 134 11.82 -4.82 -14.58
C LEU A 134 11.10 -6.12 -14.18
N VAL A 135 11.54 -6.72 -13.09
CA VAL A 135 10.79 -7.76 -12.38
C VAL A 135 9.72 -7.08 -11.54
N GLU A 136 8.46 -7.46 -11.75
CA GLU A 136 7.30 -6.83 -11.11
C GLU A 136 6.19 -7.85 -10.86
N LEU A 137 5.26 -7.54 -9.95
CA LEU A 137 4.03 -8.31 -9.81
C LEU A 137 2.96 -7.92 -10.86
N PRO A 138 2.04 -8.84 -11.19
CA PRO A 138 2.19 -10.27 -10.93
C PRO A 138 3.33 -10.85 -11.77
N LEU A 139 3.96 -11.91 -11.26
CA LEU A 139 5.06 -12.53 -11.99
C LEU A 139 4.51 -13.30 -13.20
N ASN A 140 5.08 -13.10 -14.38
CA ASN A 140 4.72 -13.83 -15.60
C ASN A 140 5.82 -14.79 -16.13
N ILE A 141 5.59 -16.10 -16.01
CA ILE A 141 6.50 -17.17 -16.46
C ILE A 141 6.17 -17.61 -17.87
N ARG A 142 7.20 -17.86 -18.68
CA ARG A 142 7.08 -18.55 -19.97
C ARG A 142 6.98 -20.06 -19.72
N LEU A 143 5.90 -20.69 -20.17
CA LEU A 143 5.74 -22.15 -20.10
C LEU A 143 6.58 -22.86 -21.18
N PRO A 144 6.89 -24.16 -21.04
CA PRO A 144 7.56 -24.92 -22.10
C PRO A 144 6.84 -24.77 -23.45
N TYR A 145 7.63 -24.62 -24.51
CA TYR A 145 7.09 -24.59 -25.87
C TYR A 145 6.48 -25.95 -26.18
N LEU A 146 5.27 -25.93 -26.77
CA LEU A 146 4.63 -27.12 -27.28
C LEU A 146 4.53 -26.96 -28.81
N PRO A 147 5.07 -27.90 -29.61
CA PRO A 147 4.94 -27.87 -31.06
C PRO A 147 3.48 -27.70 -31.49
N GLY A 148 3.22 -26.85 -32.49
CA GLY A 148 1.86 -26.55 -32.97
C GLY A 148 1.05 -25.59 -32.07
N VAL A 149 1.57 -25.21 -30.90
CA VAL A 149 0.90 -24.27 -29.98
C VAL A 149 1.71 -22.99 -29.86
N LYS A 150 1.03 -21.84 -29.92
CA LYS A 150 1.67 -20.55 -29.66
C LYS A 150 2.24 -20.51 -28.23
N GLN A 151 3.33 -19.78 -28.06
CA GLN A 151 4.03 -19.69 -26.77
C GLN A 151 3.07 -19.30 -25.64
N ARG A 152 3.01 -20.12 -24.58
CA ARG A 152 2.12 -19.90 -23.42
C ARG A 152 2.84 -19.30 -22.23
N HIS A 153 2.06 -18.70 -21.33
CA HIS A 153 2.52 -17.97 -20.15
C HIS A 153 1.69 -18.35 -18.91
N LYS A 154 2.30 -18.38 -17.72
CA LYS A 154 1.63 -18.58 -16.43
C LYS A 154 1.83 -17.34 -15.57
N VAL A 155 0.73 -16.79 -15.05
CA VAL A 155 0.75 -15.71 -14.06
C VAL A 155 0.84 -16.34 -12.68
N ILE A 156 1.78 -15.86 -11.86
CA ILE A 156 1.88 -16.19 -10.44
C ILE A 156 1.44 -14.95 -9.66
N ALA A 157 0.37 -15.15 -8.90
CA ALA A 157 -0.17 -14.20 -7.93
C ALA A 157 0.43 -14.46 -6.55
N HIS A 158 0.31 -13.49 -5.65
CA HIS A 158 0.52 -13.69 -4.22
C HIS A 158 -0.47 -14.74 -3.69
N GLU A 159 -0.02 -15.54 -2.74
CA GLU A 159 -0.87 -16.52 -2.07
C GLU A 159 -1.59 -15.84 -0.90
N PHE A 160 -2.91 -15.79 -0.98
CA PHE A 160 -3.76 -15.24 0.07
C PHE A 160 -4.37 -16.37 0.89
N PRO A 161 -4.81 -16.10 2.14
CA PRO A 161 -5.62 -17.05 2.90
C PRO A 161 -6.81 -17.57 2.08
N ARG A 162 -7.20 -18.83 2.31
CA ARG A 162 -8.35 -19.43 1.60
C ARG A 162 -9.70 -18.97 2.13
N THR A 163 -9.75 -18.55 3.38
CA THR A 163 -10.97 -18.09 4.05
C THR A 163 -10.64 -16.87 4.88
N ALA A 164 -11.63 -16.02 5.08
CA ALA A 164 -11.55 -14.86 5.96
C ALA A 164 -12.78 -14.84 6.86
N ASP A 165 -12.56 -14.87 8.17
CA ASP A 165 -13.62 -14.73 9.18
C ASP A 165 -13.36 -13.45 9.99
N ILE A 166 -13.61 -12.32 9.34
CA ILE A 166 -13.39 -10.99 9.91
C ILE A 166 -14.75 -10.37 10.24
N PHE A 167 -14.84 -9.78 11.43
CA PHE A 167 -15.99 -9.01 11.88
C PHE A 167 -15.55 -7.58 12.19
N LEU A 168 -16.26 -6.61 11.63
CA LEU A 168 -15.99 -5.19 11.82
C LEU A 168 -16.98 -4.62 12.83
N ASP A 169 -16.50 -3.87 13.80
CA ASP A 169 -17.36 -3.15 14.74
C ASP A 169 -18.08 -1.99 14.03
N VAL A 170 -19.41 -2.04 14.02
CA VAL A 170 -20.26 -1.03 13.38
C VAL A 170 -20.31 0.24 14.21
N TRP A 171 -20.27 0.12 15.53
CA TRP A 171 -20.44 1.21 16.47
C TRP A 171 -19.13 1.89 16.78
N ASN A 172 -18.04 1.12 16.80
CA ASN A 172 -16.69 1.51 17.21
C ASN A 172 -16.71 2.08 18.61
N ASP A 173 -17.23 1.21 19.46
CA ASP A 173 -17.50 1.45 20.85
C ASP A 173 -16.17 1.41 21.60
N ASP A 174 -15.74 2.56 22.14
CA ASP A 174 -14.58 2.60 23.02
C ASP A 174 -15.00 2.09 24.41
N PHE A 175 -14.73 0.81 24.67
CA PHE A 175 -15.01 0.17 25.94
C PHE A 175 -14.30 0.86 27.11
N GLN A 176 -13.14 1.50 26.87
CA GLN A 176 -12.44 2.26 27.91
C GLN A 176 -13.26 3.47 28.34
N ILE A 177 -13.97 4.14 27.42
CA ILE A 177 -14.84 5.26 27.75
C ILE A 177 -16.00 4.82 28.64
N VAL A 178 -16.55 3.61 28.46
CA VAL A 178 -17.60 3.10 29.35
C VAL A 178 -17.06 2.80 30.74
N GLN A 179 -15.91 2.14 30.85
CA GLN A 179 -15.27 1.91 32.15
C GLN A 179 -14.95 3.23 32.87
N ASN A 180 -14.42 4.21 32.13
CA ASN A 180 -14.13 5.54 32.64
C ASN A 180 -15.40 6.25 33.12
N TYR A 181 -16.52 6.10 32.38
CA TYR A 181 -17.81 6.62 32.78
C TYR A 181 -18.37 5.93 34.02
N GLU A 182 -18.36 4.60 34.08
CA GLU A 182 -18.82 3.83 35.24
C GLU A 182 -18.04 4.21 36.50
N PHE A 183 -16.71 4.34 36.38
CA PHE A 183 -15.86 4.86 37.44
C PHE A 183 -16.24 6.29 37.84
N ALA A 184 -16.42 7.19 36.88
CA ALA A 184 -16.80 8.57 37.16
C ALA A 184 -18.17 8.67 37.85
N MET A 185 -19.11 7.78 37.53
CA MET A 185 -20.42 7.70 38.15
C MET A 185 -20.35 7.09 39.56
N SER A 186 -19.54 6.05 39.78
CA SER A 186 -19.38 5.41 41.09
C SER A 186 -18.72 6.34 42.12
N GLN A 187 -17.89 7.27 41.66
CA GLN A 187 -17.19 8.24 42.50
C GLN A 187 -17.94 9.56 42.71
N LYS A 188 -19.19 9.67 42.21
CA LYS A 188 -20.00 10.88 42.35
C LYS A 188 -20.25 11.21 43.82
N GLY A 189 -19.72 12.35 44.28
CA GLY A 189 -19.82 12.81 45.66
C GLY A 189 -18.74 12.26 46.62
N ALA A 190 -18.00 11.23 46.22
CA ALA A 190 -16.88 10.66 46.99
C ALA A 190 -15.54 11.30 46.60
N MET A 191 -15.36 11.65 45.33
CA MET A 191 -14.17 12.33 44.82
C MET A 191 -14.55 13.62 44.08
N SER A 192 -13.64 14.59 44.07
CA SER A 192 -13.83 15.79 43.26
C SER A 192 -13.81 15.45 41.77
N GLN A 193 -14.60 16.16 40.96
CA GLN A 193 -14.65 15.94 39.51
C GLN A 193 -13.27 16.12 38.86
N TYR A 194 -12.43 16.99 39.40
CA TYR A 194 -11.05 17.20 38.95
C TYR A 194 -10.18 15.95 39.19
N ALA A 195 -10.27 15.35 40.38
CA ALA A 195 -9.50 14.14 40.69
C ALA A 195 -9.93 12.94 39.83
N ILE A 196 -11.24 12.77 39.64
CA ILE A 196 -11.80 11.74 38.74
C ILE A 196 -11.29 11.96 37.32
N ALA A 197 -11.35 13.19 36.82
CA ALA A 197 -10.92 13.57 35.48
C ALA A 197 -9.43 13.30 35.25
N ALA A 198 -8.58 13.64 36.22
CA ALA A 198 -7.15 13.37 36.18
C ALA A 198 -6.84 11.86 36.15
N GLN A 199 -7.61 11.05 36.88
CA GLN A 199 -7.38 9.61 36.98
C GLN A 199 -7.79 8.85 35.70
N ILE A 200 -8.88 9.24 35.06
CA ILE A 200 -9.38 8.57 33.85
C ILE A 200 -8.97 9.26 32.54
N GLY A 201 -8.20 10.35 32.63
CA GLY A 201 -7.64 11.06 31.48
C GLY A 201 -8.66 11.81 30.62
N VAL A 202 -9.68 12.44 31.24
CA VAL A 202 -10.68 13.27 30.54
C VAL A 202 -10.75 14.67 31.15
N SER A 203 -11.50 15.58 30.53
CA SER A 203 -11.70 16.92 31.11
C SER A 203 -12.65 16.87 32.33
N GLN A 204 -12.47 17.77 33.31
CA GLN A 204 -13.40 17.92 34.43
C GLN A 204 -14.84 18.17 33.94
N MET A 205 -15.00 18.96 32.87
CA MET A 205 -16.31 19.22 32.25
C MET A 205 -16.95 17.92 31.73
N THR A 206 -16.17 17.01 31.15
CA THR A 206 -16.66 15.70 30.71
C THR A 206 -17.22 14.89 31.88
N VAL A 207 -16.48 14.82 33.01
CA VAL A 207 -16.94 14.14 34.24
C VAL A 207 -18.22 14.80 34.79
N GLY A 208 -18.26 16.14 34.84
CA GLY A 208 -19.45 16.87 35.28
C GLY A 208 -20.67 16.59 34.40
N ASN A 209 -20.49 16.60 33.08
CA ASN A 209 -21.56 16.28 32.14
C ASN A 209 -22.05 14.83 32.27
N TRP A 210 -21.15 13.88 32.56
CA TRP A 210 -21.51 12.49 32.85
C TRP A 210 -22.33 12.37 34.12
N GLN A 211 -21.83 12.91 35.24
CA GLN A 211 -22.51 12.86 36.54
C GLN A 211 -23.87 13.56 36.54
N ASN A 212 -24.04 14.58 35.71
CA ASN A 212 -25.29 15.34 35.56
C ASN A 212 -26.22 14.78 34.46
N GLY A 213 -25.82 13.71 33.77
CA GLY A 213 -26.65 13.07 32.73
C GLY A 213 -26.80 13.87 31.44
N ILE A 214 -25.93 14.85 31.17
CA ILE A 214 -26.03 15.77 30.03
C ILE A 214 -25.44 15.15 28.75
N HIS A 215 -24.31 14.42 28.86
CA HIS A 215 -23.60 13.83 27.70
C HIS A 215 -22.98 12.46 27.99
N VAL A 216 -23.80 11.41 28.11
CA VAL A 216 -23.33 10.04 28.36
C VAL A 216 -22.48 9.47 27.21
N PRO A 217 -21.58 8.49 27.48
CA PRO A 217 -20.80 7.79 26.46
C PRO A 217 -21.61 7.26 25.28
N GLN A 218 -20.95 7.19 24.13
CA GLN A 218 -21.56 6.79 22.87
C GLN A 218 -22.12 5.35 22.88
N LEU A 219 -21.52 4.42 23.62
CA LEU A 219 -22.07 3.07 23.88
C LEU A 219 -23.48 3.10 24.46
N LEU A 220 -23.76 4.06 25.36
CA LEU A 220 -25.06 4.20 26.01
C LEU A 220 -26.06 4.96 25.13
N SER A 221 -25.57 5.66 24.09
CA SER A 221 -26.38 6.37 23.10
C SER A 221 -27.02 5.46 22.04
N LYS A 222 -26.67 4.16 21.99
CA LYS A 222 -27.32 3.18 21.09
C LYS A 222 -28.85 3.23 21.17
N LYS A 223 -29.40 3.48 22.37
CA LYS A 223 -30.84 3.64 22.63
C LYS A 223 -31.50 4.80 21.87
N LEU A 224 -30.72 5.79 21.44
CA LEU A 224 -31.20 6.98 20.72
C LEU A 224 -31.17 6.80 19.19
N VAL A 225 -30.54 5.73 18.70
CA VAL A 225 -30.45 5.44 17.26
C VAL A 225 -31.73 4.74 16.82
N LYS A 226 -32.47 5.37 15.90
CA LYS A 226 -33.74 4.83 15.38
C LYS A 226 -33.58 3.60 14.49
N LEU A 227 -32.37 3.37 13.97
CA LEU A 227 -32.06 2.23 13.11
C LEU A 227 -31.56 1.05 13.96
N HIS A 228 -32.15 -0.12 13.75
CA HIS A 228 -31.68 -1.38 14.32
C HIS A 228 -30.44 -1.85 13.55
N LEU A 229 -29.26 -1.38 13.97
CA LEU A 229 -27.98 -1.76 13.38
C LEU A 229 -27.39 -2.97 14.11
N PRO A 230 -26.70 -3.89 13.41
CA PRO A 230 -25.97 -4.96 14.06
C PRO A 230 -24.77 -4.41 14.85
N ASP A 231 -24.35 -5.11 15.90
CA ASP A 231 -23.14 -4.73 16.66
C ASP A 231 -21.86 -4.89 15.82
N LYS A 232 -21.79 -5.98 15.05
CA LYS A 232 -20.68 -6.28 14.16
C LYS A 232 -21.19 -6.64 12.78
N ALA A 233 -20.47 -6.20 11.74
CA ALA A 233 -20.71 -6.59 10.37
C ALA A 233 -19.66 -7.64 9.94
N LYS A 234 -20.12 -8.82 9.51
CA LYS A 234 -19.23 -9.83 8.93
C LYS A 234 -18.70 -9.33 7.59
N VAL A 235 -17.40 -9.49 7.35
CA VAL A 235 -16.79 -9.23 6.04
C VAL A 235 -17.28 -10.30 5.07
N THR A 236 -18.18 -9.91 4.17
CA THR A 236 -18.77 -10.73 3.10
C THR A 236 -18.50 -10.08 1.74
N LEU A 237 -18.71 -10.81 0.65
CA LEU A 237 -18.60 -10.24 -0.71
C LEU A 237 -19.55 -9.04 -0.89
N SER A 238 -20.74 -9.09 -0.29
CA SER A 238 -21.72 -8.01 -0.30
C SER A 238 -21.21 -6.77 0.41
N LEU A 239 -20.61 -6.92 1.60
CA LEU A 239 -20.00 -5.80 2.32
C LEU A 239 -18.78 -5.23 1.55
N MET A 240 -17.95 -6.10 0.94
CA MET A 240 -16.84 -5.63 0.12
C MET A 240 -17.31 -4.81 -1.08
N LYS A 241 -18.37 -5.26 -1.77
CA LYS A 241 -18.96 -4.50 -2.87
C LYS A 241 -19.52 -3.16 -2.42
N LEU A 242 -20.17 -3.11 -1.24
CA LEU A 242 -20.60 -1.84 -0.63
C LEU A 242 -19.45 -0.90 -0.31
N PHE A 243 -18.33 -1.41 0.22
CA PHE A 243 -17.14 -0.59 0.42
C PHE A 243 -16.63 -0.04 -0.91
N GLY A 244 -16.66 -0.83 -1.99
CA GLY A 244 -16.35 -0.36 -3.34
C GLY A 244 -17.25 0.81 -3.79
N TYR A 245 -18.57 0.65 -3.67
CA TYR A 245 -19.52 1.73 -3.97
C TYR A 245 -19.33 2.96 -3.08
N TYR A 246 -19.01 2.77 -1.80
CA TYR A 246 -18.76 3.89 -0.90
C TYR A 246 -17.47 4.64 -1.26
N THR A 247 -16.43 3.92 -1.68
CA THR A 247 -15.19 4.54 -2.15
C THR A 247 -15.42 5.38 -3.39
N ALA A 248 -16.28 4.91 -4.31
CA ALA A 248 -16.67 5.62 -5.53
C ALA A 248 -17.57 6.83 -5.23
N GLU A 249 -18.75 6.58 -4.66
CA GLU A 249 -19.87 7.53 -4.63
C GLU A 249 -20.38 7.85 -3.21
N GLY A 250 -19.70 7.30 -2.20
CA GLY A 250 -20.11 7.39 -0.81
C GLY A 250 -19.53 8.58 -0.05
N ARG A 251 -20.33 9.09 0.89
CA ARG A 251 -19.91 10.12 1.83
C ARG A 251 -20.43 9.80 3.23
N GLY A 252 -19.54 9.82 4.21
CA GLY A 252 -19.85 9.64 5.62
C GLY A 252 -19.58 10.93 6.39
N THR A 253 -20.61 11.69 6.73
CA THR A 253 -20.45 12.88 7.59
C THR A 253 -21.42 12.78 8.77
N LYS A 254 -22.53 13.51 8.74
CA LYS A 254 -23.61 13.40 9.75
C LYS A 254 -24.50 12.17 9.54
N ASN A 255 -24.47 11.63 8.32
CA ASN A 255 -25.19 10.47 7.84
C ASN A 255 -24.31 9.71 6.83
N LEU A 256 -24.75 8.52 6.44
CA LEU A 256 -24.22 7.81 5.28
C LEU A 256 -25.05 8.20 4.05
N GLU A 257 -24.39 8.58 2.97
CA GLU A 257 -25.00 8.97 1.70
C GLU A 257 -24.23 8.35 0.53
N PHE A 258 -24.95 7.85 -0.46
CA PHE A 258 -24.41 7.53 -1.78
C PHE A 258 -25.09 8.42 -2.82
N THR A 259 -24.32 8.97 -3.76
CA THR A 259 -24.85 9.85 -4.81
C THR A 259 -24.54 9.27 -6.17
N PHE A 260 -25.55 9.00 -6.97
CA PHE A 260 -25.40 8.44 -8.32
C PHE A 260 -26.09 9.34 -9.35
N GLY A 261 -25.89 9.10 -10.63
CA GLY A 261 -26.69 9.68 -11.70
C GLY A 261 -28.10 9.07 -11.73
N ILE A 262 -29.15 9.86 -11.99
CA ILE A 262 -30.54 9.36 -12.01
C ILE A 262 -30.80 8.18 -12.97
N HIS A 263 -29.95 8.03 -14.00
CA HIS A 263 -30.06 6.99 -15.02
C HIS A 263 -29.43 5.65 -14.57
N GLU A 264 -28.67 5.63 -13.48
CA GLU A 264 -27.93 4.48 -12.98
C GLU A 264 -28.81 3.59 -12.07
N VAL A 265 -30.03 3.32 -12.53
CA VAL A 265 -31.09 2.67 -11.74
C VAL A 265 -30.64 1.31 -11.18
N MET A 266 -29.84 0.56 -11.95
CA MET A 266 -29.31 -0.73 -11.52
C MET A 266 -28.34 -0.59 -10.34
N LEU A 267 -27.50 0.45 -10.33
CA LEU A 267 -26.58 0.73 -9.21
C LEU A 267 -27.37 1.12 -7.96
N HIS A 268 -28.42 1.94 -8.12
CA HIS A 268 -29.30 2.29 -7.01
C HIS A 268 -29.90 1.05 -6.37
N GLN A 269 -30.50 0.18 -7.17
CA GLN A 269 -31.14 -1.05 -6.69
C GLN A 269 -30.13 -1.96 -5.98
N ASP A 270 -28.93 -2.10 -6.53
CA ASP A 270 -27.90 -2.96 -5.96
C ASP A 270 -27.38 -2.44 -4.61
N VAL A 271 -27.08 -1.14 -4.49
CA VAL A 271 -26.67 -0.53 -3.21
C VAL A 271 -27.76 -0.68 -2.14
N ILE A 272 -29.03 -0.46 -2.50
CA ILE A 272 -30.15 -0.59 -1.55
C ILE A 272 -30.29 -2.04 -1.09
N ARG A 273 -30.22 -3.00 -2.04
CA ARG A 273 -30.28 -4.43 -1.75
C ARG A 273 -29.15 -4.84 -0.81
N LEU A 274 -27.92 -4.43 -1.11
CA LEU A 274 -26.75 -4.76 -0.31
C LEU A 274 -26.81 -4.15 1.09
N MET A 275 -27.25 -2.89 1.24
CA MET A 275 -27.41 -2.25 2.55
C MET A 275 -28.47 -2.95 3.41
N ARG A 276 -29.57 -3.42 2.79
CA ARG A 276 -30.56 -4.25 3.48
C ARG A 276 -30.00 -5.60 3.88
N GLU A 277 -29.23 -6.24 3.01
CA GLU A 277 -28.60 -7.54 3.25
C GLU A 277 -27.59 -7.47 4.41
N VAL A 278 -26.71 -6.46 4.41
CA VAL A 278 -25.59 -6.38 5.36
C VAL A 278 -25.99 -5.75 6.69
N PHE A 279 -26.85 -4.71 6.66
CA PHE A 279 -27.17 -3.91 7.84
C PHE A 279 -28.65 -3.92 8.22
N GLY A 280 -29.54 -4.53 7.42
CA GLY A 280 -30.97 -4.56 7.73
C GLY A 280 -31.68 -3.21 7.58
N VAL A 281 -31.07 -2.22 6.92
CA VAL A 281 -31.59 -0.85 6.84
C VAL A 281 -32.22 -0.52 5.49
N SER A 282 -33.13 0.45 5.50
CA SER A 282 -33.70 1.05 4.28
C SER A 282 -33.36 2.54 4.20
N PRO A 283 -33.12 3.09 2.99
CA PRO A 283 -32.75 4.48 2.81
C PRO A 283 -33.95 5.41 2.71
N VAL A 284 -33.66 6.71 2.77
CA VAL A 284 -34.47 7.77 2.17
C VAL A 284 -33.89 8.10 0.81
N LEU A 285 -34.76 8.19 -0.20
CA LEU A 285 -34.39 8.42 -1.60
C LEU A 285 -34.72 9.87 -1.98
N GLU A 286 -33.75 10.58 -2.56
CA GLU A 286 -33.90 11.98 -2.95
C GLU A 286 -33.40 12.19 -4.38
N LYS A 287 -34.28 12.65 -5.26
CA LYS A 287 -33.93 13.15 -6.59
C LYS A 287 -33.63 14.63 -6.49
N THR A 288 -32.50 15.05 -7.04
CA THR A 288 -32.09 16.47 -7.03
C THR A 288 -32.27 17.11 -8.40
N ALA A 289 -32.32 18.44 -8.44
CA ALA A 289 -32.50 19.20 -9.67
C ALA A 289 -31.33 19.05 -10.67
N ASP A 290 -30.18 18.54 -10.23
CA ASP A 290 -28.97 18.36 -11.03
C ASP A 290 -28.77 16.93 -11.55
N ASN A 291 -29.87 16.18 -11.72
CA ASN A 291 -29.87 14.80 -12.23
C ASN A 291 -29.05 13.82 -11.38
N SER A 292 -28.89 14.11 -10.08
CA SER A 292 -28.34 13.17 -9.11
C SER A 292 -29.45 12.46 -8.33
N PHE A 293 -29.16 11.24 -7.89
CA PHE A 293 -30.00 10.42 -7.07
C PHE A 293 -29.25 10.07 -5.78
N LYS A 294 -29.76 10.56 -4.67
CA LYS A 294 -29.14 10.39 -3.36
C LYS A 294 -29.85 9.30 -2.58
N ILE A 295 -29.08 8.35 -2.09
CA ILE A 295 -29.50 7.25 -1.23
C ILE A 295 -28.96 7.54 0.16
N LYS A 296 -29.83 8.02 1.06
CA LYS A 296 -29.44 8.53 2.38
C LYS A 296 -29.86 7.57 3.49
N TYR A 297 -28.94 7.26 4.38
CA TYR A 297 -29.19 6.56 5.63
C TYR A 297 -28.86 7.49 6.79
N TYR A 298 -29.87 7.98 7.49
CA TYR A 298 -29.73 8.92 8.62
C TYR A 298 -29.14 8.25 9.88
N SER A 299 -27.89 7.81 9.78
CA SER A 299 -27.08 7.31 10.88
C SER A 299 -25.65 7.81 10.76
N ALA A 300 -25.21 8.56 11.78
CA ALA A 300 -23.83 8.97 11.90
C ALA A 300 -22.89 7.78 12.15
N HIS A 301 -23.38 6.69 12.77
CA HIS A 301 -22.59 5.47 12.99
C HIS A 301 -22.26 4.78 11.68
N LEU A 302 -23.23 4.61 10.79
CA LEU A 302 -22.98 4.09 9.43
C LEU A 302 -22.00 5.01 8.68
N GLY A 303 -22.20 6.34 8.74
CA GLY A 303 -21.27 7.28 8.12
C GLY A 303 -19.84 7.13 8.63
N ARG A 304 -19.65 7.01 9.95
CA ARG A 304 -18.33 6.78 10.57
C ARG A 304 -17.74 5.41 10.25
N PHE A 305 -18.56 4.36 10.23
CA PHE A 305 -18.13 3.00 9.88
C PHE A 305 -17.48 2.97 8.50
N PHE A 306 -18.16 3.47 7.47
CA PHE A 306 -17.60 3.52 6.13
C PHE A 306 -16.42 4.50 6.01
N THR A 307 -16.49 5.65 6.68
CA THR A 307 -15.37 6.63 6.70
C THR A 307 -14.10 6.06 7.31
N ARG A 308 -14.21 5.28 8.38
CA ARG A 308 -13.05 4.64 9.03
C ARG A 308 -12.32 3.69 8.08
N HIS A 309 -13.09 2.93 7.30
CA HIS A 309 -12.51 1.87 6.46
C HIS A 309 -12.12 2.35 5.06
N CYS A 310 -12.75 3.40 4.52
CA CYS A 310 -12.50 3.83 3.14
C CYS A 310 -12.13 5.31 3.01
N GLY A 311 -12.00 6.03 4.13
CA GLY A 311 -11.82 7.46 4.16
C GLY A 311 -13.07 8.25 3.76
N ASN A 312 -12.97 9.58 3.80
CA ASN A 312 -14.06 10.49 3.41
C ASN A 312 -13.54 11.71 2.66
N GLY A 313 -14.31 12.16 1.66
CA GLY A 313 -13.86 13.14 0.68
C GLY A 313 -12.89 12.54 -0.34
N SER A 314 -13.01 12.97 -1.60
CA SER A 314 -12.39 12.28 -2.75
C SER A 314 -10.85 12.19 -2.70
N ARG A 315 -10.16 13.08 -1.99
CA ARG A 315 -8.69 13.02 -1.81
C ARG A 315 -8.24 12.01 -0.76
N ASN A 316 -9.07 11.75 0.24
CA ASN A 316 -8.72 10.88 1.37
C ASN A 316 -9.32 9.49 1.24
N LYS A 317 -9.97 9.17 0.11
CA LYS A 317 -10.45 7.82 -0.14
C LYS A 317 -9.28 6.86 -0.24
N HIS A 318 -9.42 5.68 0.36
CA HIS A 318 -8.43 4.60 0.34
C HIS A 318 -9.15 3.25 0.43
N VAL A 319 -8.43 2.15 0.20
CA VAL A 319 -8.97 0.80 0.39
C VAL A 319 -9.01 0.42 1.88
N PRO A 320 -9.95 -0.42 2.34
CA PRO A 320 -9.93 -0.94 3.71
C PRO A 320 -8.66 -1.72 4.03
N GLU A 321 -8.00 -1.40 5.15
CA GLU A 321 -6.71 -2.01 5.51
C GLU A 321 -6.73 -3.54 5.58
N PHE A 322 -7.83 -4.14 6.04
CA PHE A 322 -7.94 -5.60 6.12
C PHE A 322 -7.98 -6.29 4.75
N ILE A 323 -8.22 -5.57 3.63
CA ILE A 323 -8.34 -6.15 2.29
C ILE A 323 -7.03 -6.81 1.83
N TRP A 324 -5.89 -6.36 2.35
CA TRP A 324 -4.55 -6.86 2.02
C TRP A 324 -4.34 -8.33 2.45
N ASP A 325 -5.17 -8.83 3.35
CA ASP A 325 -5.13 -10.20 3.86
C ASP A 325 -6.36 -11.02 3.43
N LEU A 326 -7.18 -10.50 2.49
CA LEU A 326 -8.40 -11.17 2.02
C LEU A 326 -8.20 -12.02 0.75
N PRO A 327 -8.97 -13.12 0.61
CA PRO A 327 -9.01 -13.89 -0.63
C PRO A 327 -9.44 -13.05 -1.86
N ARG A 328 -9.11 -13.54 -3.05
CA ARG A 328 -9.28 -12.84 -4.33
C ARG A 328 -10.72 -12.38 -4.58
N GLU A 329 -11.71 -13.19 -4.24
CA GLU A 329 -13.13 -12.91 -4.46
C GLU A 329 -13.61 -11.68 -3.69
N TYR A 330 -13.08 -11.43 -2.49
CA TYR A 330 -13.39 -10.25 -1.68
C TYR A 330 -12.83 -8.98 -2.33
N PHE A 331 -11.58 -9.04 -2.79
CA PHE A 331 -10.99 -7.94 -3.55
C PHE A 331 -11.75 -7.68 -4.86
N LEU A 332 -12.12 -8.73 -5.60
CA LEU A 332 -12.90 -8.57 -6.83
C LEU A 332 -14.28 -7.96 -6.58
N ALA A 333 -14.94 -8.30 -5.47
CA ALA A 333 -16.21 -7.69 -5.09
C ALA A 333 -16.04 -6.18 -4.78
N TYR A 334 -15.00 -5.80 -4.03
CA TYR A 334 -14.64 -4.41 -3.79
C TYR A 334 -14.33 -3.65 -5.09
N LEU A 335 -13.43 -4.20 -5.91
CA LEU A 335 -13.02 -3.62 -7.17
C LEU A 335 -14.23 -3.44 -8.11
N LYS A 336 -15.16 -4.40 -8.13
CA LYS A 336 -16.39 -4.34 -8.91
C LYS A 336 -17.28 -3.18 -8.46
N GLY A 337 -17.53 -3.03 -7.15
CA GLY A 337 -18.32 -1.92 -6.62
C GLY A 337 -17.69 -0.55 -6.93
N TYR A 338 -16.36 -0.43 -6.79
CA TYR A 338 -15.65 0.81 -7.11
C TYR A 338 -15.69 1.12 -8.63
N TRP A 339 -15.46 0.11 -9.47
CA TRP A 339 -15.52 0.25 -10.93
C TRP A 339 -16.93 0.52 -11.47
N GLU A 340 -17.96 -0.14 -10.94
CA GLU A 340 -19.34 0.11 -11.36
C GLU A 340 -19.82 1.51 -10.94
N GLY A 341 -19.30 2.06 -9.83
CA GLY A 341 -19.61 3.42 -9.38
C GLY A 341 -18.88 4.53 -10.15
N ASP A 342 -17.54 4.45 -10.26
CA ASP A 342 -16.69 5.57 -10.73
C ASP A 342 -15.82 5.18 -11.96
N GLY A 343 -16.11 4.02 -12.56
CA GLY A 343 -15.34 3.45 -13.65
C GLY A 343 -16.04 3.45 -15.00
N TYR A 344 -15.23 3.35 -16.05
CA TYR A 344 -15.69 3.26 -17.43
C TYR A 344 -15.08 2.04 -18.12
N GLN A 345 -15.90 1.28 -18.84
CA GLN A 345 -15.44 0.23 -19.74
C GLN A 345 -15.45 0.73 -21.18
N THR A 346 -14.28 0.72 -21.81
CA THR A 346 -14.16 1.03 -23.24
C THR A 346 -14.84 -0.04 -24.10
N LYS A 347 -15.21 0.32 -25.34
CA LYS A 347 -15.67 -0.65 -26.37
C LYS A 347 -14.72 -1.84 -26.57
N SER A 348 -13.42 -1.63 -26.32
CA SER A 348 -12.40 -2.68 -26.41
C SER A 348 -12.37 -3.65 -25.22
N GLY A 349 -13.16 -3.40 -24.17
CA GLY A 349 -13.20 -4.22 -22.94
C GLY A 349 -12.15 -3.84 -21.89
N LYS A 350 -11.44 -2.73 -22.04
CA LYS A 350 -10.54 -2.19 -21.01
C LYS A 350 -11.34 -1.43 -19.95
N LEU A 351 -10.98 -1.59 -18.68
CA LEU A 351 -11.51 -0.80 -17.58
C LEU A 351 -10.60 0.41 -17.33
N SER A 352 -11.22 1.53 -16.99
CA SER A 352 -10.54 2.78 -16.63
C SER A 352 -11.28 3.41 -15.46
N MET A 353 -10.57 3.71 -14.37
CA MET A 353 -11.13 4.37 -13.18
C MET A 353 -10.23 5.54 -12.81
N THR A 354 -10.82 6.72 -12.63
CA THR A 354 -10.07 7.96 -12.37
C THR A 354 -10.32 8.43 -10.95
N SER A 355 -9.27 8.79 -10.22
CA SER A 355 -9.42 9.39 -8.89
C SER A 355 -8.42 10.51 -8.67
N ILE A 356 -8.77 11.44 -7.79
CA ILE A 356 -7.83 12.43 -7.25
C ILE A 356 -7.11 11.93 -6.00
N SER A 357 -7.50 10.78 -5.45
CA SER A 357 -6.72 10.08 -4.41
C SER A 357 -5.62 9.26 -5.07
N LYS A 358 -4.38 9.72 -4.97
CA LYS A 358 -3.20 8.96 -5.39
C LYS A 358 -3.11 7.65 -4.61
N GLN A 359 -3.35 7.69 -3.29
CA GLN A 359 -3.29 6.54 -2.40
C GLN A 359 -4.21 5.43 -2.89
N LEU A 360 -5.49 5.73 -3.14
CA LEU A 360 -6.46 4.75 -3.62
C LEU A 360 -6.00 4.05 -4.90
N ILE A 361 -5.47 4.81 -5.87
CA ILE A 361 -5.04 4.25 -7.16
C ILE A 361 -3.77 3.39 -6.99
N LEU A 362 -2.86 3.77 -6.10
CA LEU A 362 -1.69 2.95 -5.75
C LEU A 362 -2.12 1.64 -5.09
N GLU A 363 -3.01 1.70 -4.10
CA GLU A 363 -3.51 0.51 -3.39
C GLU A 363 -4.23 -0.45 -4.33
N LEU A 364 -5.12 0.06 -5.18
CA LEU A 364 -5.81 -0.74 -6.19
C LEU A 364 -4.83 -1.36 -7.20
N SER A 365 -3.79 -0.63 -7.62
CA SER A 365 -2.75 -1.14 -8.53
C SER A 365 -1.93 -2.27 -7.91
N TRP A 366 -1.57 -2.11 -6.63
CA TRP A 366 -0.86 -3.13 -5.85
C TRP A 366 -1.72 -4.36 -5.59
N LEU A 367 -2.97 -4.20 -5.14
CA LEU A 367 -3.91 -5.31 -4.95
C LEU A 367 -4.18 -6.04 -6.27
N CYS A 368 -4.40 -5.31 -7.38
CA CYS A 368 -4.50 -5.92 -8.70
C CYS A 368 -3.27 -6.80 -8.98
N SER A 369 -2.08 -6.24 -8.79
CA SER A 369 -0.82 -6.93 -9.07
C SER A 369 -0.62 -8.17 -8.19
N MET A 370 -0.94 -8.09 -6.90
CA MET A 370 -0.87 -9.24 -5.98
C MET A 370 -1.89 -10.31 -6.35
N HIS A 371 -3.11 -9.96 -6.77
CA HIS A 371 -4.14 -10.91 -7.20
C HIS A 371 -4.01 -11.40 -8.66
N GLY A 372 -2.88 -11.17 -9.33
CA GLY A 372 -2.65 -11.67 -10.68
C GLY A 372 -3.26 -10.81 -11.80
N ILE A 373 -3.75 -9.62 -11.49
CA ILE A 373 -4.42 -8.70 -12.42
C ILE A 373 -3.43 -7.62 -12.84
N LYS A 374 -3.15 -7.53 -14.14
CA LYS A 374 -2.25 -6.49 -14.64
C LYS A 374 -2.97 -5.16 -14.78
N ALA A 375 -2.53 -4.18 -13.98
CA ALA A 375 -2.98 -2.80 -14.07
C ALA A 375 -1.83 -1.86 -14.51
N GLY A 376 -2.19 -0.68 -15.01
CA GLY A 376 -1.28 0.44 -15.22
C GLY A 376 -1.85 1.70 -14.63
N ILE A 377 -0.97 2.60 -14.20
CA ILE A 377 -1.36 3.92 -13.69
C ILE A 377 -0.99 4.98 -14.73
N LYS A 378 -1.91 5.90 -14.99
CA LYS A 378 -1.66 7.11 -15.78
C LYS A 378 -1.93 8.33 -14.92
N TYR A 379 -0.91 9.16 -14.75
CA TYR A 379 -1.04 10.49 -14.17
C TYR A 379 -1.51 11.50 -15.23
N GLY A 380 -2.33 12.44 -14.82
CA GLY A 380 -2.76 13.56 -15.65
C GLY A 380 -2.93 14.84 -14.84
N LYS A 381 -2.81 15.97 -15.54
CA LYS A 381 -3.16 17.30 -15.02
C LYS A 381 -4.41 17.78 -15.74
N GLN A 382 -5.32 18.36 -14.98
CA GLN A 382 -6.45 19.10 -15.51
C GLN A 382 -6.14 20.59 -15.37
N GLN A 383 -6.15 21.31 -16.49
CA GLN A 383 -6.17 22.76 -16.48
C GLN A 383 -7.55 23.24 -16.02
N GLY A 384 -7.55 24.15 -15.06
CA GLY A 384 -8.72 24.80 -14.50
C GLY A 384 -9.41 25.71 -15.50
N GLY A 385 -10.55 26.26 -15.10
CA GLY A 385 -11.35 27.16 -15.94
C GLY A 385 -12.46 26.46 -16.72
N ARG A 386 -12.51 25.12 -16.76
CA ARG A 386 -13.74 24.43 -17.14
C ARG A 386 -14.81 24.74 -16.10
N ILE A 387 -15.86 25.44 -16.51
CA ILE A 387 -16.96 25.82 -15.62
C ILE A 387 -17.90 24.63 -15.50
N ILE A 388 -18.07 24.12 -14.28
CA ILE A 388 -19.14 23.18 -13.94
C ILE A 388 -20.06 23.87 -12.95
N LYS A 389 -21.35 24.01 -13.30
CA LYS A 389 -22.39 24.59 -12.43
C LYS A 389 -21.97 25.97 -11.86
N ASN A 390 -21.50 26.86 -12.74
CA ASN A 390 -21.03 28.22 -12.42
C ASN A 390 -19.84 28.30 -11.47
N LYS A 391 -19.14 27.18 -11.23
CA LYS A 391 -17.87 27.15 -10.51
C LYS A 391 -16.75 26.79 -11.47
N PRO A 392 -15.71 27.62 -11.62
CA PRO A 392 -14.52 27.21 -12.34
C PRO A 392 -13.91 26.04 -11.58
N LEU A 393 -13.65 24.94 -12.27
CA LEU A 393 -12.84 23.88 -11.69
C LEU A 393 -11.43 24.42 -11.48
N PRO A 394 -10.83 24.20 -10.30
CA PRO A 394 -9.44 24.55 -10.07
C PRO A 394 -8.53 23.67 -10.93
N ASP A 395 -7.28 24.11 -11.10
CA ASP A 395 -6.23 23.21 -11.54
C ASP A 395 -6.17 22.01 -10.60
N GLY A 396 -5.95 20.82 -11.18
CA GLY A 396 -5.97 19.59 -10.42
C GLY A 396 -5.11 18.51 -11.03
N GLU A 397 -4.70 17.59 -10.18
CA GLU A 397 -4.03 16.36 -10.57
C GLU A 397 -4.98 15.18 -10.39
N TYR A 398 -4.86 14.19 -11.26
CA TYR A 398 -5.63 12.97 -11.18
C TYR A 398 -4.79 11.77 -11.61
N TRP A 399 -5.19 10.60 -11.11
CA TRP A 399 -4.58 9.31 -11.40
C TRP A 399 -5.65 8.39 -11.97
N ASN A 400 -5.30 7.69 -13.03
CA ASN A 400 -6.19 6.76 -13.72
C ASN A 400 -5.63 5.34 -13.64
N LEU A 401 -6.37 4.44 -13.02
CA LEU A 401 -6.12 3.00 -13.03
C LEU A 401 -6.67 2.41 -14.33
N ILE A 402 -5.84 1.65 -15.05
CA ILE A 402 -6.20 1.02 -16.31
C ILE A 402 -6.00 -0.49 -16.20
N ILE A 403 -7.08 -1.26 -16.37
CA ILE A 403 -7.02 -2.71 -16.50
C ILE A 403 -7.28 -3.06 -17.97
N GLY A 404 -6.28 -3.68 -18.61
CA GLY A 404 -6.37 -4.05 -20.02
C GLY A 404 -7.42 -5.13 -20.27
N LYS A 405 -7.95 -5.23 -21.49
CA LYS A 405 -8.95 -6.22 -21.91
C LYS A 405 -8.62 -7.66 -21.45
N THR A 406 -7.37 -8.08 -21.62
CA THR A 406 -6.92 -9.44 -21.27
C THR A 406 -6.74 -9.67 -19.78
N ALA A 407 -6.66 -8.60 -18.98
CA ALA A 407 -6.55 -8.64 -17.53
C ALA A 407 -7.88 -8.29 -16.84
N ASN A 408 -8.90 -7.88 -17.60
CA ASN A 408 -10.19 -7.48 -17.06
C ASN A 408 -10.89 -8.70 -16.42
N PRO A 409 -11.10 -8.69 -15.09
CA PRO A 409 -11.69 -9.82 -14.38
C PRO A 409 -13.22 -9.93 -14.55
N PHE A 410 -13.88 -8.95 -15.18
CA PHE A 410 -15.34 -8.85 -15.26
C PHE A 410 -15.91 -9.10 -16.66
N LEU A 411 -15.08 -9.50 -17.63
CA LEU A 411 -15.60 -9.95 -18.93
C LEU A 411 -16.26 -11.32 -18.80
N SER A 412 -17.39 -11.51 -19.50
CA SER A 412 -18.15 -12.76 -19.54
C SER A 412 -17.33 -13.91 -20.12
N GLU A 413 -16.52 -13.64 -21.14
CA GLU A 413 -15.57 -14.60 -21.70
C GLU A 413 -14.17 -14.34 -21.15
N ARG A 414 -13.59 -15.36 -20.53
CA ARG A 414 -12.18 -15.32 -20.13
C ARG A 414 -11.34 -15.35 -21.40
N ILE A 415 -10.76 -14.20 -21.75
CA ILE A 415 -9.83 -14.13 -22.86
C ILE A 415 -8.53 -14.79 -22.41
N GLU A 416 -8.41 -16.09 -22.70
CA GLU A 416 -7.13 -16.78 -22.67
C GLU A 416 -6.24 -16.18 -23.75
N SER A 417 -5.56 -15.08 -23.42
CA SER A 417 -4.47 -14.59 -24.23
C SER A 417 -3.24 -15.42 -23.88
N PRO A 418 -2.73 -16.29 -24.77
CA PRO A 418 -1.43 -16.90 -24.57
C PRO A 418 -0.29 -15.85 -24.61
N PHE A 419 -0.60 -14.59 -24.90
CA PHE A 419 0.36 -13.52 -25.20
C PHE A 419 0.60 -12.55 -24.05
N GLN A 420 1.85 -12.08 -23.99
CA GLN A 420 2.41 -11.08 -23.08
C GLN A 420 1.42 -9.98 -22.67
N PHE A 421 1.07 -9.94 -21.37
CA PHE A 421 0.76 -8.66 -20.76
C PHE A 421 1.93 -7.70 -20.97
N LYS A 422 1.63 -6.40 -21.14
CA LYS A 422 2.64 -5.34 -21.21
C LYS A 422 3.56 -5.44 -19.99
N ARG A 423 4.84 -5.72 -20.23
CA ARG A 423 5.88 -5.79 -19.18
C ARG A 423 6.31 -4.39 -18.78
N ALA A 424 6.82 -4.20 -17.56
CA ALA A 424 7.51 -2.98 -17.12
C ALA A 424 8.84 -2.76 -17.88
N ILE A 425 8.71 -2.41 -19.16
CA ILE A 425 9.84 -2.04 -20.01
C ILE A 425 10.25 -0.62 -19.63
N VAL A 426 11.52 -0.43 -19.28
CA VAL A 426 12.15 0.86 -19.04
C VAL A 426 12.09 1.69 -20.31
N ARG A 427 11.47 2.87 -20.21
CA ARG A 427 11.27 3.81 -21.32
C ARG A 427 12.31 4.92 -21.32
N LYS A 428 12.64 5.43 -20.13
CA LYS A 428 13.57 6.54 -19.93
C LYS A 428 14.19 6.41 -18.53
N ILE A 429 15.45 6.80 -18.42
CA ILE A 429 16.14 6.97 -17.14
C ILE A 429 16.61 8.42 -17.13
N VAL A 430 16.34 9.14 -16.04
CA VAL A 430 16.66 10.57 -15.92
C VAL A 430 17.41 10.81 -14.63
N LYS A 431 18.64 11.28 -14.73
CA LYS A 431 19.37 11.82 -13.58
C LYS A 431 18.84 13.22 -13.26
N LYS A 432 18.55 13.49 -11.99
CA LYS A 432 18.05 14.79 -11.52
C LYS A 432 18.79 15.25 -10.26
N PRO A 433 19.04 16.56 -10.10
CA PRO A 433 19.36 17.12 -8.80
C PRO A 433 18.26 16.77 -7.79
N TYR A 434 18.68 16.52 -6.57
CA TYR A 434 17.82 16.22 -5.44
C TYR A 434 18.44 16.85 -4.19
N ASP A 435 17.62 17.16 -3.20
CA ASP A 435 18.12 17.57 -1.89
C ASP A 435 17.13 17.06 -0.86
N GLY A 436 17.46 15.94 -0.25
CA GLY A 436 16.58 15.28 0.69
C GLY A 436 17.04 13.89 1.07
N PHE A 437 16.23 13.26 1.91
CA PHE A 437 16.48 11.90 2.36
C PHE A 437 16.08 10.86 1.30
N VAL A 438 16.87 9.79 1.27
CA VAL A 438 16.58 8.53 0.61
C VAL A 438 16.69 7.40 1.62
N TYR A 439 16.00 6.30 1.33
CA TYR A 439 15.64 5.28 2.30
C TYR A 439 15.90 3.86 1.78
N ASP A 440 16.17 2.92 2.68
CA ASP A 440 16.25 1.49 2.36
C ASP A 440 15.66 0.63 3.50
N LEU A 441 15.20 -0.56 3.15
CA LEU A 441 14.80 -1.60 4.12
C LEU A 441 15.91 -2.64 4.18
N CYS A 442 16.57 -2.76 5.32
CA CYS A 442 17.78 -3.56 5.47
C CYS A 442 17.51 -4.90 6.18
N GLY A 443 18.27 -5.92 5.79
CA GLY A 443 18.12 -7.27 6.35
C GLY A 443 16.81 -7.95 5.97
N VAL A 444 16.23 -7.57 4.82
CA VAL A 444 15.06 -8.27 4.29
C VAL A 444 15.47 -9.70 3.94
N GLU A 445 14.74 -10.69 4.46
CA GLU A 445 14.96 -12.08 4.11
C GLU A 445 14.87 -12.25 2.57
N ASN A 446 15.90 -12.86 1.95
CA ASN A 446 16.12 -12.97 0.50
C ASN A 446 16.60 -11.71 -0.24
N GLU A 447 16.98 -10.67 0.48
CA GLU A 447 17.73 -9.51 -0.02
C GLU A 447 17.00 -8.64 -1.07
N ALA A 448 15.67 -8.69 -1.08
CA ALA A 448 14.87 -7.81 -1.91
C ALA A 448 13.48 -7.57 -1.33
N PHE A 449 12.90 -6.43 -1.68
CA PHE A 449 11.52 -6.08 -1.39
C PHE A 449 10.85 -5.50 -2.63
N PHE A 450 9.52 -5.59 -2.68
CA PHE A 450 8.73 -4.92 -3.71
C PHE A 450 8.48 -3.47 -3.29
N GLY A 451 8.64 -2.54 -4.23
CA GLY A 451 8.34 -1.12 -4.03
C GLY A 451 7.98 -0.42 -5.34
N GLY A 452 7.48 0.82 -5.26
CA GLY A 452 7.14 1.66 -6.42
C GLY A 452 5.64 1.78 -6.70
N ASP A 453 5.27 2.64 -7.67
CA ASP A 453 3.86 2.85 -8.09
C ASP A 453 3.13 1.55 -8.47
N LYS A 454 3.92 0.61 -9.00
CA LYS A 454 3.61 -0.81 -9.07
C LYS A 454 4.69 -1.56 -8.30
N PRO A 455 4.37 -2.72 -7.71
CA PRO A 455 5.35 -3.55 -7.02
C PRO A 455 6.42 -4.05 -8.01
N VAL A 456 7.52 -3.31 -8.12
CA VAL A 456 8.76 -3.73 -8.80
C VAL A 456 9.75 -4.22 -7.75
N LEU A 457 10.56 -5.21 -8.12
CA LEU A 457 11.50 -5.83 -7.17
C LEU A 457 12.78 -4.99 -7.07
N LEU A 458 13.06 -4.52 -5.86
CA LEU A 458 14.16 -3.65 -5.46
C LEU A 458 15.11 -4.43 -4.55
N HIS A 459 16.42 -4.28 -4.74
CA HIS A 459 17.43 -4.96 -3.93
C HIS A 459 17.76 -4.13 -2.69
N ASN A 460 17.89 -4.75 -1.51
CA ASN A 460 18.38 -4.02 -0.32
C ASN A 460 19.91 -4.04 -0.21
N SER A 461 20.48 -3.10 0.54
CA SER A 461 21.94 -2.86 0.61
C SER A 461 22.80 -4.11 0.91
N ARG A 462 23.95 -4.22 0.21
CA ARG A 462 24.78 -5.44 0.03
C ARG A 462 25.78 -5.77 1.14
N VAL A 463 26.07 -4.85 2.07
CA VAL A 463 27.14 -5.02 3.08
C VAL A 463 26.82 -6.18 4.02
N ARG A 464 25.58 -6.29 4.49
CA ARG A 464 25.14 -7.42 5.32
C ARG A 464 25.22 -8.76 4.60
N ASP A 465 25.04 -8.78 3.29
CA ASP A 465 25.04 -10.00 2.49
C ASP A 465 26.44 -10.61 2.43
N LEU A 466 27.47 -9.75 2.36
CA LEU A 466 28.87 -10.15 2.42
C LEU A 466 29.16 -10.89 3.73
N PHE A 467 28.80 -10.28 4.86
CA PHE A 467 29.04 -10.84 6.20
C PHE A 467 28.16 -12.07 6.51
N ASN A 468 26.88 -12.05 6.15
CA ASN A 468 25.99 -13.21 6.32
C ASN A 468 26.46 -14.43 5.49
N ASN A 469 26.96 -14.20 4.28
CA ASN A 469 27.49 -15.26 3.44
C ASN A 469 28.78 -15.85 4.03
N ALA A 470 29.68 -15.00 4.55
CA ALA A 470 30.87 -15.45 5.26
C ALA A 470 30.53 -16.25 6.54
N LYS A 471 29.59 -15.76 7.36
CA LYS A 471 29.10 -16.47 8.57
C LYS A 471 28.55 -17.86 8.25
N LYS A 472 27.81 -18.02 7.14
CA LYS A 472 27.28 -19.32 6.69
C LYS A 472 28.33 -20.31 6.19
N HIS A 473 29.49 -19.83 5.73
CA HIS A 473 30.57 -20.67 5.19
C HIS A 473 31.76 -20.70 6.14
N GLN A 474 31.54 -20.57 7.45
CA GLN A 474 32.62 -20.59 8.42
C GLN A 474 33.35 -21.94 8.39
N PRO A 475 34.70 -21.94 8.39
CA PRO A 475 35.57 -20.75 8.41
C PRO A 475 35.62 -20.03 7.05
N ALA A 476 35.44 -18.71 7.05
CA ALA A 476 35.46 -17.87 5.85
C ALA A 476 36.38 -16.65 6.06
N ILE A 477 37.03 -16.21 4.99
CA ILE A 477 37.87 -15.01 4.98
C ILE A 477 37.22 -13.99 4.02
N ILE A 478 36.97 -12.78 4.51
CA ILE A 478 36.48 -11.67 3.70
C ILE A 478 37.67 -10.77 3.39
N PHE A 479 38.07 -10.73 2.11
CA PHE A 479 39.07 -9.76 1.65
C PHE A 479 38.36 -8.44 1.33
N ILE A 480 38.71 -7.41 2.09
CA ILE A 480 38.29 -6.03 1.84
C ILE A 480 39.55 -5.28 1.40
N ASP A 481 39.58 -4.92 0.13
CA ASP A 481 40.67 -4.14 -0.45
C ASP A 481 40.27 -2.65 -0.47
N GLU A 482 41.26 -1.75 -0.42
CA GLU A 482 41.07 -0.29 -0.39
C GLU A 482 40.16 0.22 0.75
N VAL A 483 40.29 -0.33 1.98
CA VAL A 483 39.56 0.16 3.16
C VAL A 483 39.85 1.63 3.46
N ASP A 484 41.06 2.08 3.15
CA ASP A 484 41.49 3.47 3.26
C ASP A 484 40.75 4.41 2.28
N ALA A 485 40.17 3.89 1.20
CA ALA A 485 39.32 4.70 0.32
C ALA A 485 37.96 5.07 0.97
N ILE A 486 37.50 4.27 1.94
CA ILE A 486 36.25 4.47 2.70
C ILE A 486 36.46 4.93 4.16
N GLY A 487 37.69 4.88 4.69
CA GLY A 487 38.02 5.36 6.04
C GLY A 487 38.83 6.65 6.03
N ARG A 488 38.35 7.71 6.70
CA ARG A 488 39.14 8.94 6.90
C ARG A 488 40.28 8.72 7.90
N GLN A 489 41.42 9.37 7.67
CA GLN A 489 42.52 9.43 8.61
C GLN A 489 42.04 10.15 9.89
N ARG A 490 42.19 9.51 11.07
CA ARG A 490 41.76 10.10 12.35
C ARG A 490 42.63 11.32 12.69
N GLY A 491 42.16 12.54 12.39
CA GLY A 491 42.84 13.75 12.85
C GLY A 491 42.47 15.06 12.14
N ALA A 492 42.02 16.03 12.95
CA ALA A 492 42.04 17.48 12.73
C ALA A 492 41.29 18.07 11.51
N GLY A 493 39.96 18.09 11.59
CA GLY A 493 39.12 18.94 10.74
C GLY A 493 37.72 19.09 11.30
N ILE A 494 37.47 20.17 12.05
CA ILE A 494 36.14 20.57 12.52
C ILE A 494 35.37 21.12 11.30
N MET A 495 34.81 20.23 10.48
CA MET A 495 33.76 20.56 9.53
C MET A 495 32.85 19.35 9.35
N GLY A 496 31.65 19.46 9.93
CA GLY A 496 30.61 18.45 9.92
C GLY A 496 30.05 18.23 8.52
N GLY A 497 30.44 17.11 7.92
CA GLY A 497 29.75 16.46 6.83
C GLY A 497 29.92 14.96 7.04
N HIS A 498 28.85 14.30 7.46
CA HIS A 498 28.80 12.85 7.67
C HIS A 498 28.92 12.19 6.29
N ASP A 499 30.15 11.85 5.91
CA ASP A 499 30.49 11.33 4.59
C ASP A 499 29.97 9.88 4.48
N GLU A 500 29.33 9.52 3.35
CA GLU A 500 28.79 8.17 3.08
C GLU A 500 29.83 7.06 3.32
N ARG A 501 31.11 7.42 3.17
CA ARG A 501 32.30 6.61 3.46
C ARG A 501 32.41 6.20 4.93
N GLU A 502 32.23 7.13 5.87
CA GLU A 502 32.28 6.82 7.30
C GLU A 502 31.10 5.95 7.75
N GLN A 503 29.93 6.13 7.14
CA GLN A 503 28.75 5.29 7.42
C GLN A 503 28.92 3.86 6.89
N THR A 504 29.54 3.69 5.71
CA THR A 504 29.98 2.40 5.16
C THR A 504 30.90 1.66 6.13
N LEU A 505 31.93 2.38 6.61
CA LEU A 505 32.92 1.83 7.53
C LEU A 505 32.26 1.39 8.83
N ASN A 506 31.37 2.21 9.39
CA ASN A 506 30.61 1.85 10.59
C ASN A 506 29.75 0.59 10.37
N GLN A 507 29.12 0.44 9.21
CA GLN A 507 28.34 -0.77 8.91
C GLN A 507 29.20 -2.03 8.77
N ILE A 508 30.40 -1.93 8.19
CA ILE A 508 31.37 -3.02 8.13
C ILE A 508 31.83 -3.40 9.54
N LEU A 509 32.18 -2.40 10.37
CA LEU A 509 32.64 -2.60 11.74
C LEU A 509 31.57 -3.29 12.61
N VAL A 510 30.30 -2.86 12.50
CA VAL A 510 29.18 -3.48 13.23
C VAL A 510 28.95 -4.95 12.85
N GLU A 511 29.23 -5.34 11.60
CA GLU A 511 29.06 -6.73 11.16
C GLU A 511 30.28 -7.63 11.46
N MET A 512 31.43 -7.00 11.77
CA MET A 512 32.65 -7.65 12.27
C MET A 512 32.61 -7.95 13.77
N ASP A 513 31.91 -7.13 14.56
CA ASP A 513 31.48 -7.46 15.93
C ASP A 513 30.48 -8.64 15.91
#